data_AF-A0A7J7VNL6-F1
#
_entry.id   AF-A0A7J7VNL6-F1
#
_cell.length_a   1.000
_cell.length_b   1.000
_cell.length_c   1.000
_cell.angle_alpha   90.00
_cell.angle_beta   90.00
_cell.angle_gamma   90.00
#
_symmetry.space_group_name_H-M   'P 1'
#
loop_
_entity.id
_entity.type
_entity.pdbx_description
1 polymer ?
#
loop_
_entity_poly.entity_id
_entity_poly.type
_entity_poly.pdbx_seq_one_letter_code
_entity_poly.pdbx_strand_id
1 'polypeptide(L)'
;MKLKMHAAGEKSLPQTERVYLQVFLPKGSKEKSKPMFFCHRWSVGKVIDFAASLASLRNDNNKSTAKKLRLCHMTSGEALPLDHTLEAWMAREDCPLYNGGNVVLEYLSEEEQFLEDVDAYLE
;
A
#
# COMPACT_ATOMS: atom_id res chain seq x y z
N MET A 1 -18.32 5.58 -5.85
CA MET A 1 -17.70 5.11 -7.12
C MET A 1 -16.51 5.95 -7.64
N LYS A 2 -16.02 6.98 -6.92
CA LYS A 2 -14.93 7.85 -7.43
C LYS A 2 -13.55 7.17 -7.50
N LEU A 3 -13.26 6.24 -6.60
CA LEU A 3 -11.95 5.57 -6.49
C LEU A 3 -11.57 4.79 -7.77
N LYS A 4 -12.47 3.95 -8.31
CA LYS A 4 -12.21 3.13 -9.50
C LYS A 4 -12.00 3.94 -10.79
N MET A 5 -12.57 5.14 -10.88
CA MET A 5 -12.47 5.99 -12.08
C MET A 5 -11.14 6.74 -12.18
N HIS A 6 -10.51 7.04 -11.04
CA HIS A 6 -9.24 7.77 -10.99
C HIS A 6 -8.04 6.91 -10.60
N ALA A 7 -8.27 5.63 -10.25
CA ALA A 7 -7.20 4.75 -9.80
C ALA A 7 -6.15 4.53 -10.89
N ALA A 8 -4.90 4.81 -10.55
CA ALA A 8 -3.75 4.54 -11.40
C ALA A 8 -3.30 3.08 -11.23
N GLY A 9 -2.98 2.40 -12.33
CA GLY A 9 -2.49 1.04 -12.29
C GLY A 9 -2.16 0.48 -13.67
N GLU A 10 -1.74 -0.77 -13.70
CA GLU A 10 -1.34 -1.43 -14.95
C GLU A 10 -2.57 -1.79 -15.79
N LYS A 11 -2.75 -1.11 -16.94
CA LYS A 11 -3.97 -1.23 -17.76
C LYS A 11 -4.19 -2.64 -18.34
N SER A 12 -3.13 -3.44 -18.48
CA SER A 12 -3.19 -4.85 -18.94
C SER A 12 -3.83 -5.80 -17.95
N LEU A 13 -3.91 -5.44 -16.65
CA LEU A 13 -4.50 -6.34 -15.65
C LEU A 13 -5.99 -6.55 -15.90
N PRO A 14 -6.49 -7.80 -15.93
CA PRO A 14 -7.93 -8.08 -16.03
C PRO A 14 -8.70 -7.47 -14.87
N GLN A 15 -9.91 -6.95 -15.13
CA GLN A 15 -10.71 -6.29 -14.08
C GLN A 15 -11.06 -7.21 -12.91
N THR A 16 -11.23 -8.51 -13.17
CA THR A 16 -11.48 -9.55 -12.16
C THR A 16 -10.33 -9.68 -11.16
N GLU A 17 -9.12 -9.27 -11.54
CA GLU A 17 -7.93 -9.37 -10.70
C GLU A 17 -7.62 -8.07 -9.96
N ARG A 18 -8.32 -6.97 -10.28
CA ARG A 18 -8.01 -5.64 -9.76
C ARG A 18 -8.54 -5.43 -8.35
N VAL A 19 -7.61 -5.21 -7.42
CA VAL A 19 -7.88 -4.69 -6.08
C VAL A 19 -7.60 -3.20 -6.11
N TYR A 20 -8.61 -2.40 -5.83
CA TYR A 20 -8.50 -0.95 -5.78
C TYR A 20 -8.24 -0.52 -4.35
N LEU A 21 -7.28 0.37 -4.12
CA LEU A 21 -6.92 0.86 -2.79
C LEU A 21 -6.69 2.37 -2.85
N GLN A 22 -7.10 3.08 -1.80
CA GLN A 22 -6.60 4.44 -1.57
C GLN A 22 -5.25 4.33 -0.88
N VAL A 23 -4.20 4.75 -1.57
CA VAL A 23 -2.83 4.68 -1.05
C VAL A 23 -2.44 6.04 -0.50
N PHE A 24 -2.35 6.15 0.81
CA PHE A 24 -1.82 7.32 1.50
C PHE A 24 -0.30 7.34 1.35
N LEU A 25 0.25 8.50 1.00
CA LEU A 25 1.67 8.66 0.70
C LEU A 25 2.41 9.21 1.92
N PRO A 26 3.72 8.92 2.08
CA PRO A 26 4.51 9.35 3.24
C PRO A 26 4.35 10.84 3.55
N LYS A 27 4.38 11.21 4.83
CA LYS A 27 4.35 12.61 5.27
C LYS A 27 5.44 13.43 4.53
N GLY A 28 5.03 14.53 3.89
CA GLY A 28 5.92 15.37 3.05
C GLY A 28 5.84 15.08 1.55
N SER A 29 5.05 14.10 1.12
CA SER A 29 4.72 13.89 -0.29
C SER A 29 3.87 15.04 -0.86
N LYS A 30 4.00 15.32 -2.15
CA LYS A 30 3.23 16.38 -2.83
C LYS A 30 1.71 16.16 -2.78
N GLU A 31 1.29 14.90 -2.82
CA GLU A 31 -0.10 14.49 -2.70
C GLU A 31 -0.28 13.73 -1.38
N LYS A 32 -1.40 13.93 -0.67
CA LYS A 32 -1.70 13.21 0.58
C LYS A 32 -1.97 11.73 0.32
N SER A 33 -2.71 11.44 -0.73
CA SER A 33 -3.07 10.07 -1.11
C SER A 33 -3.41 9.98 -2.59
N LYS A 34 -3.30 8.78 -3.13
CA LYS A 34 -3.53 8.48 -4.54
C LYS A 34 -4.32 7.19 -4.68
N PRO A 35 -5.46 7.20 -5.39
CA PRO A 35 -6.17 5.97 -5.71
C PRO A 35 -5.30 5.14 -6.66
N MET A 36 -5.11 3.86 -6.33
CA MET A 36 -4.35 2.93 -7.16
C MET A 36 -5.09 1.60 -7.29
N PHE A 37 -4.72 0.79 -8.27
CA PHE A 37 -5.17 -0.59 -8.35
C PHE A 37 -4.02 -1.55 -8.64
N PHE A 38 -4.13 -2.74 -8.06
CA PHE A 38 -3.12 -3.79 -8.07
C PHE A 38 -3.75 -5.14 -8.42
N CYS A 39 -2.95 -6.14 -8.79
CA CYS A 39 -3.43 -7.52 -8.92
C CYS A 39 -3.49 -8.17 -7.53
N HIS A 40 -4.61 -8.82 -7.19
CA HIS A 40 -4.77 -9.54 -5.92
C HIS A 40 -3.69 -10.61 -5.67
N ARG A 41 -3.10 -11.17 -6.74
CA ARG A 41 -2.06 -12.21 -6.65
C ARG A 41 -0.65 -11.66 -6.45
N TRP A 42 -0.47 -10.34 -6.50
CA TRP A 42 0.86 -9.76 -6.29
C TRP A 42 1.27 -9.86 -4.84
N SER A 43 2.56 -10.11 -4.63
CA SER A 43 3.18 -9.97 -3.31
C SER A 43 3.17 -8.50 -2.89
N VAL A 44 3.12 -8.26 -1.59
CA VAL A 44 3.18 -6.91 -1.02
C VAL A 44 4.45 -6.18 -1.45
N GLY A 45 5.59 -6.87 -1.56
CA GLY A 45 6.81 -6.29 -2.11
C GLY A 45 6.61 -5.72 -3.52
N LYS A 46 5.98 -6.48 -4.41
CA LYS A 46 5.66 -6.02 -5.77
C LYS A 46 4.65 -4.86 -5.77
N VAL A 47 3.68 -4.88 -4.85
CA VAL A 47 2.73 -3.77 -4.67
C VAL A 47 3.45 -2.50 -4.26
N ILE A 48 4.40 -2.57 -3.32
CA ILE A 48 5.21 -1.43 -2.87
C ILE A 48 6.06 -0.90 -4.02
N ASP A 49 6.76 -1.75 -4.76
CA ASP A 49 7.58 -1.35 -5.92
C ASP A 49 6.74 -0.58 -6.93
N PHE A 50 5.56 -1.11 -7.26
CA PHE A 50 4.67 -0.52 -8.23
C PHE A 50 4.03 0.79 -7.74
N ALA A 51 3.58 0.81 -6.49
CA ALA A 51 2.99 1.99 -5.88
C ALA A 51 4.01 3.12 -5.71
N ALA A 52 5.26 2.79 -5.34
CA ALA A 52 6.36 3.74 -5.28
C ALA A 52 6.62 4.36 -6.65
N SER A 53 6.65 3.55 -7.71
CA SER A 53 6.79 4.04 -9.09
C SER A 53 5.64 4.99 -9.48
N LEU A 54 4.39 4.61 -9.19
CA LEU A 54 3.21 5.44 -9.47
C LEU A 54 3.17 6.75 -8.68
N ALA A 55 3.70 6.76 -7.46
CA ALA A 55 3.78 7.93 -6.59
C ALA A 55 5.10 8.70 -6.74
N SER A 56 6.02 8.24 -7.61
CA SER A 56 7.37 8.79 -7.76
C SER A 56 8.15 8.83 -6.44
N LEU A 57 7.94 7.83 -5.58
CA LEU A 57 8.66 7.63 -4.32
C LEU A 57 9.95 6.82 -4.54
N ARG A 58 10.93 7.05 -3.69
CA ARG A 58 12.22 6.38 -3.75
C ARG A 58 12.19 5.09 -2.94
N ASN A 59 12.12 3.95 -3.62
CA ASN A 59 12.20 2.64 -2.99
C ASN A 59 13.63 2.09 -3.07
N ASP A 60 14.35 2.21 -1.96
CA ASP A 60 15.71 1.67 -1.78
C ASP A 60 15.71 0.42 -0.88
N ASN A 61 14.61 -0.35 -0.84
CA ASN A 61 14.48 -1.52 0.05
C ASN A 61 15.55 -2.62 -0.18
N ASN A 62 16.21 -2.61 -1.34
CA ASN A 62 17.32 -3.51 -1.67
C ASN A 62 18.69 -3.06 -1.12
N LYS A 63 18.79 -1.84 -0.57
CA LYS A 63 19.99 -1.30 0.06
C LYS A 63 19.88 -1.38 1.58
N SER A 64 21.03 -1.28 2.24
CA SER A 64 21.09 -1.11 3.70
C SER A 64 20.74 0.34 4.05
N THR A 65 19.46 0.68 4.04
CA THR A 65 18.94 2.00 4.46
C THR A 65 18.39 1.93 5.87
N ALA A 66 18.47 3.04 6.61
CA ALA A 66 17.94 3.15 7.98
C ALA A 66 16.40 3.02 8.03
N LYS A 67 15.73 3.32 6.92
CA LYS A 67 14.28 3.19 6.74
C LYS A 67 13.98 2.50 5.42
N LYS A 68 13.00 1.61 5.44
CA LYS A 68 12.49 0.87 4.29
C LYS A 68 11.05 1.30 4.03
N LEU A 69 10.68 1.37 2.76
CA LEU A 69 9.32 1.66 2.35
C LEU A 69 8.44 0.44 2.63
N ARG A 70 7.43 0.63 3.49
CA ARG A 70 6.48 -0.41 3.92
C ARG A 70 5.06 -0.01 3.52
N LEU A 71 4.23 -1.02 3.29
CA LEU A 71 2.80 -0.86 3.12
C LEU A 71 2.12 -1.21 4.43
N CYS A 72 1.38 -0.28 5.02
CA CYS A 72 0.72 -0.47 6.29
C CYS A 72 -0.80 -0.48 6.10
N HIS A 73 -1.47 -1.33 6.86
CA HIS A 73 -2.92 -1.39 6.88
C HIS A 73 -3.47 -0.21 7.68
N MET A 74 -4.43 0.52 7.12
CA MET A 74 -4.91 1.77 7.72
C MET A 74 -5.60 1.57 9.07
N THR A 75 -6.32 0.45 9.26
CA THR A 75 -7.13 0.22 10.47
C THR A 75 -6.33 -0.44 11.59
N SER A 76 -5.40 -1.35 11.26
CA SER A 76 -4.60 -2.05 12.27
C SER A 76 -3.23 -1.41 12.50
N GLY A 77 -2.79 -0.51 11.61
CA GLY A 77 -1.42 0.04 11.60
C GLY A 77 -0.36 -0.97 11.18
N GLU A 78 -0.69 -2.26 11.03
CA GLU A 78 0.26 -3.34 10.76
C GLU A 78 0.93 -3.17 9.39
N ALA A 79 2.26 -3.24 9.35
CA ALA A 79 3.02 -3.29 8.12
C ALA A 79 2.88 -4.68 7.49
N LEU A 80 2.35 -4.74 6.28
CA LEU A 80 2.14 -5.98 5.55
C LEU A 80 3.50 -6.64 5.20
N PRO A 81 3.71 -7.94 5.51
CA PRO A 81 4.91 -8.67 5.13
C PRO A 81 5.09 -8.73 3.62
N LEU A 82 6.32 -8.52 3.15
CA LEU A 82 6.63 -8.38 1.72
C LEU A 82 6.37 -9.66 0.91
N ASP A 83 6.45 -10.81 1.56
CA ASP A 83 6.28 -12.15 1.01
C ASP A 83 4.81 -12.58 0.91
N HIS A 84 3.91 -11.92 1.64
CA HIS A 84 2.47 -12.19 1.55
C HIS A 84 1.86 -11.58 0.29
N THR A 85 0.77 -12.15 -0.21
CA THR A 85 -0.02 -11.60 -1.32
C THR A 85 -1.16 -10.72 -0.83
N LEU A 86 -1.65 -9.81 -1.68
CA LEU A 86 -2.84 -9.01 -1.34
C LEU A 86 -4.05 -9.92 -1.07
N GLU A 87 -4.24 -10.98 -1.85
CA GLU A 87 -5.32 -11.95 -1.65
C GLU A 87 -5.27 -12.59 -0.26
N ALA A 88 -4.10 -12.98 0.23
CA ALA A 88 -3.97 -13.53 1.59
C ALA A 88 -4.43 -12.51 2.65
N TRP A 89 -4.11 -11.23 2.45
CA TRP A 89 -4.55 -10.14 3.31
C TRP A 89 -6.04 -9.84 3.21
N MET A 90 -6.64 -10.03 2.02
CA MET A 90 -8.09 -9.91 1.84
C MET A 90 -8.86 -11.07 2.47
N ALA A 91 -8.23 -12.23 2.62
CA ALA A 91 -8.82 -13.46 3.16
C ALA A 91 -8.66 -13.62 4.69
N ARG A 92 -7.99 -12.68 5.37
CA ARG A 92 -7.84 -12.71 6.83
C ARG A 92 -9.19 -12.58 7.54
N GLU A 93 -9.34 -13.28 8.66
CA GLU A 93 -10.52 -13.12 9.53
C GLU A 93 -10.42 -11.86 10.40
N ASP A 94 -9.19 -11.49 10.77
CA ASP A 94 -8.87 -10.33 11.59
C ASP A 94 -8.39 -9.15 10.72
N CYS A 95 -9.23 -8.12 10.60
CA CYS A 95 -8.93 -6.91 9.83
C CYS A 95 -8.52 -7.18 8.35
N PRO A 96 -9.37 -7.84 7.55
CA PRO A 96 -9.06 -8.09 6.14
C PRO A 96 -8.90 -6.80 5.36
N LEU A 97 -8.01 -6.86 4.38
CA LEU A 97 -7.89 -5.80 3.39
C LEU A 97 -9.11 -5.83 2.46
N TYR A 98 -9.81 -4.72 2.32
CA TYR A 98 -10.98 -4.65 1.44
C TYR A 98 -10.65 -4.04 0.08
N ASN A 99 -11.32 -4.53 -0.97
CA ASN A 99 -11.28 -3.86 -2.27
C ASN A 99 -12.06 -2.54 -2.18
N GLY A 100 -11.34 -1.43 -2.33
CA GLY A 100 -11.79 -0.07 -2.04
C GLY A 100 -11.34 0.46 -0.67
N GLY A 101 -10.53 -0.31 0.06
CA GLY A 101 -9.98 0.06 1.35
C GLY A 101 -8.79 1.03 1.25
N ASN A 102 -8.24 1.35 2.42
CA ASN A 102 -7.17 2.33 2.58
C ASN A 102 -5.89 1.62 3.06
N VAL A 103 -4.76 2.06 2.54
CA VAL A 103 -3.43 1.61 2.95
C VAL A 103 -2.48 2.80 2.99
N VAL A 104 -1.44 2.72 3.79
CA VAL A 104 -0.42 3.77 3.93
C VAL A 104 0.92 3.26 3.42
N LEU A 105 1.57 4.03 2.55
CA LEU A 105 2.99 3.89 2.26
C LEU A 105 3.77 4.79 3.21
N GLU A 106 4.70 4.21 3.97
CA GLU A 106 5.55 4.97 4.88
C GLU A 106 6.96 4.36 4.96
N TYR A 107 7.95 5.21 5.23
CA TYR A 107 9.32 4.80 5.52
C TYR A 107 9.47 4.45 7.00
N LEU A 108 9.45 3.15 7.28
CA LEU A 108 9.61 2.60 8.62
C LEU A 108 11.01 2.00 8.80
N SER A 109 11.57 2.11 10.00
CA SER A 109 12.78 1.38 10.39
C SER A 109 12.50 -0.12 10.50
N GLU A 110 13.54 -0.96 10.46
CA GLU A 110 13.34 -2.43 10.49
C GLU A 110 12.66 -2.93 11.77
N GLU A 111 12.78 -2.17 12.86
CA GLU A 111 12.17 -2.46 14.16
C GLU A 111 10.69 -2.06 14.21
N GLU A 112 10.24 -1.18 13.31
CA GLU A 112 8.88 -0.64 13.27
C GLU A 112 7.99 -1.52 12.37
N GLN A 113 7.24 -2.43 13.01
CA GLN A 113 6.26 -3.30 12.32
C GLN A 113 4.85 -2.69 12.27
N PHE A 114 4.63 -1.59 12.97
CA PHE A 114 3.34 -0.92 13.06
C PHE A 114 3.52 0.58 12.87
N LEU A 115 2.59 1.19 12.15
CA LEU A 115 2.45 2.62 12.04
C LEU A 115 1.59 3.11 13.22
N GLU A 116 2.21 3.74 14.21
CA GLU A 116 1.54 4.16 15.45
C GLU A 116 0.50 5.28 15.21
N ASP A 117 0.73 6.14 14.21
CA ASP A 117 -0.07 7.34 13.95
C ASP A 117 -0.75 7.27 12.57
N VAL A 118 -1.68 6.31 12.47
CA VAL A 118 -2.52 6.12 11.28
C VAL A 118 -3.54 7.25 11.11
N ASP A 119 -4.09 7.80 12.19
CA ASP A 119 -5.12 8.86 12.14
C ASP A 119 -4.60 10.16 11.51
N ALA A 120 -3.32 10.50 11.68
CA ALA A 120 -2.72 11.68 11.04
C ALA A 120 -2.75 11.64 9.50
N TYR A 121 -3.06 10.49 8.89
CA TYR A 121 -3.26 10.36 7.44
C TYR A 121 -4.69 10.65 6.99
N LEU A 122 -5.67 10.60 7.91
CA LEU A 122 -7.09 10.81 7.63
C LEU A 122 -7.53 12.27 7.82
N GLU A 123 -6.71 13.11 8.48
CA GLU A 123 -6.87 14.58 8.63
C GLU A 123 -6.40 15.38 7.39
#